data_AF-A0A4Q7DSE7-F1
#
_entry.id   AF-A0A4Q7DSE7-F1
#
_cell.length_a   1.000
_cell.length_b   1.000
_cell.length_c   1.000
_cell.angle_alpha   90.00
_cell.angle_beta   90.00
_cell.angle_gamma   90.00
#
_symmetry.space_group_name_H-M   'P 1'
#
loop_
_entity.id
_entity.type
_entity.pdbx_description
1 polymer ?
#
loop_
_entity_poly.entity_id
_entity_poly.type
_entity_poly.pdbx_seq_one_letter_code
_entity_poly.pdbx_strand_id
1 'polypeptide(L)'
;MRDKIIFSLSILWVIALSVSLTIFLAIPLFGLEISWYHLTEIAQMNAAQLWHNFLALMNYLVNPFVNQLKMPDFPSSASGLKHFAEVKQLFMLAFALVLALLPALILFVKENLLMIFHNALRVVMIFPLAMGLVAWLIGFDRFFVAFHEVLFRDNSWLFDPATDPIINVLPEQFFMHTFLIFVVIYELVFFWLYRRGSLFTKNK
;
A
#
# COMPACT_ATOMS: atom_id res chain seq x y z
N MET A 1 15.44 26.85 -2.76
CA MET A 1 14.74 26.13 -1.69
C MET A 1 13.36 25.65 -2.13
N ARG A 2 12.52 26.54 -2.69
CA ARG A 2 11.18 26.22 -3.24
C ARG A 2 11.13 24.96 -4.12
N ASP A 3 11.99 24.87 -5.13
CA ASP A 3 11.91 23.76 -6.10
C ASP A 3 12.25 22.40 -5.47
N LYS A 4 13.12 22.39 -4.44
CA LYS A 4 13.40 21.18 -3.64
C LYS A 4 12.18 20.75 -2.83
N ILE A 5 11.42 21.71 -2.28
CA ILE A 5 10.17 21.43 -1.56
C ILE A 5 9.14 20.83 -2.52
N ILE A 6 8.95 21.46 -3.69
CA ILE A 6 8.02 20.96 -4.72
C ILE A 6 8.40 19.53 -5.13
N PHE A 7 9.69 19.26 -5.33
CA PHE A 7 10.18 17.92 -5.64
C PHE A 7 9.88 16.91 -4.52
N SER A 8 10.23 17.23 -3.27
CA SER A 8 9.98 16.33 -2.13
C SER A 8 8.49 16.04 -1.93
N LEU A 9 7.63 17.07 -2.03
CA LEU A 9 6.18 16.90 -1.94
C LEU A 9 5.62 16.07 -3.10
N SER A 10 6.20 16.19 -4.30
CA SER A 10 5.82 15.35 -5.44
C SER A 10 6.20 13.89 -5.23
N ILE A 11 7.34 13.59 -4.60
CA ILE A 11 7.71 12.22 -4.22
C ILE A 11 6.69 11.65 -3.24
N LEU A 12 6.36 12.41 -2.19
CA LEU A 12 5.36 11.99 -1.20
C LEU A 12 3.98 11.77 -1.85
N TRP A 13 3.61 12.60 -2.82
CA TRP A 13 2.38 12.41 -3.58
C TRP A 13 2.39 11.09 -4.38
N VAL A 14 3.50 10.75 -5.06
CA VAL A 14 3.59 9.48 -5.81
C VAL A 14 3.55 8.27 -4.88
N ILE A 15 4.21 8.34 -3.70
CA ILE A 15 4.11 7.29 -2.68
C ILE A 15 2.65 7.12 -2.24
N ALA A 16 1.99 8.22 -1.86
CA ALA A 16 0.60 8.21 -1.41
C ALA A 16 -0.35 7.67 -2.50
N LEU A 17 -0.15 8.04 -3.77
CA LEU A 17 -0.90 7.51 -4.90
C LEU A 17 -0.68 6.00 -5.05
N SER A 18 0.57 5.55 -5.01
CA SER A 18 0.92 4.15 -5.22
C SER A 18 0.33 3.26 -4.13
N VAL A 19 0.40 3.70 -2.87
CA VAL A 19 -0.28 3.04 -1.74
C VAL A 19 -1.79 3.01 -1.97
N SER A 20 -2.39 4.16 -2.31
CA SER A 20 -3.85 4.27 -2.50
C SER A 20 -4.37 3.33 -3.60
N LEU A 21 -3.70 3.30 -4.74
CA LEU A 21 -4.05 2.40 -5.85
C LEU A 21 -3.86 0.93 -5.46
N THR A 22 -2.79 0.61 -4.73
CA THR A 22 -2.54 -0.75 -4.22
C THR A 22 -3.67 -1.20 -3.29
N ILE A 23 -4.14 -0.33 -2.38
CA ILE A 23 -5.27 -0.62 -1.47
C ILE A 23 -6.52 -1.02 -2.26
N PHE A 24 -6.85 -0.30 -3.33
CA PHE A 24 -8.02 -0.63 -4.15
C PHE A 24 -7.81 -1.87 -5.01
N LEU A 25 -6.60 -2.11 -5.51
CA LEU A 25 -6.25 -3.32 -6.27
C LEU A 25 -6.14 -4.58 -5.39
N ALA A 26 -5.91 -4.42 -4.09
CA ALA A 26 -5.93 -5.51 -3.13
C ALA A 26 -7.31 -6.20 -3.07
N ILE A 27 -8.39 -5.48 -3.43
CA ILE A 27 -9.74 -6.04 -3.55
C ILE A 27 -9.77 -7.15 -4.60
N PRO A 28 -9.68 -6.88 -5.91
CA PRO A 28 -9.71 -7.95 -6.90
C PRO A 28 -8.58 -8.97 -6.72
N LEU A 29 -7.41 -8.57 -6.20
CA LEU A 29 -6.33 -9.50 -5.88
C LEU A 29 -6.78 -10.58 -4.89
N PHE A 30 -7.40 -10.19 -3.77
CA PHE A 30 -7.90 -11.15 -2.78
C PHE A 30 -8.89 -12.14 -3.40
N GLY A 31 -9.74 -11.67 -4.31
CA GLY A 31 -10.74 -12.51 -5.00
C GLY A 31 -10.08 -13.59 -5.87
N LEU A 32 -8.95 -13.28 -6.50
CA LEU A 32 -8.15 -14.24 -7.26
C LEU A 32 -7.42 -15.21 -6.31
N GLU A 33 -6.94 -14.71 -5.18
CA GLU A 33 -6.16 -15.49 -4.22
C GLU A 33 -6.99 -16.49 -3.40
N ILE A 34 -8.30 -16.28 -3.26
CA ILE A 34 -9.21 -17.25 -2.63
C ILE A 34 -9.04 -18.65 -3.25
N SER A 35 -9.04 -18.73 -4.58
CA SER A 35 -8.88 -20.02 -5.28
C SER A 35 -7.41 -20.42 -5.37
N TRP A 36 -6.49 -19.49 -5.61
CA TRP A 36 -5.07 -19.77 -5.77
C TRP A 36 -4.45 -20.42 -4.51
N TYR A 37 -4.87 -19.97 -3.34
CA TYR A 37 -4.37 -20.47 -2.04
C TYR A 37 -5.34 -21.39 -1.32
N HIS A 38 -6.39 -21.88 -1.99
CA HIS A 38 -7.37 -22.79 -1.40
C HIS A 38 -7.96 -22.28 -0.07
N LEU A 39 -8.17 -20.95 0.06
CA LEU A 39 -8.56 -20.32 1.32
C LEU A 39 -9.91 -20.83 1.85
N THR A 40 -10.77 -21.32 0.95
CA THR A 40 -12.05 -21.94 1.31
C THR A 40 -11.87 -23.18 2.19
N GLU A 41 -10.81 -23.95 1.97
CA GLU A 41 -10.49 -25.14 2.76
C GLU A 41 -9.93 -24.75 4.13
N ILE A 42 -9.11 -23.70 4.19
CA ILE A 42 -8.54 -23.20 5.45
C ILE A 42 -9.64 -22.65 6.36
N ALA A 43 -10.53 -21.84 5.81
CA ALA A 43 -11.59 -21.20 6.58
C ALA A 43 -12.83 -22.07 6.82
N GLN A 44 -12.94 -23.21 6.12
CA GLN A 44 -14.16 -24.04 6.08
C GLN A 44 -15.39 -23.21 5.66
N MET A 45 -15.20 -22.32 4.69
CA MET A 45 -16.21 -21.39 4.18
C MET A 45 -16.20 -21.39 2.65
N ASN A 46 -17.33 -21.08 2.02
CA ASN A 46 -17.34 -20.93 0.56
C ASN A 46 -16.69 -19.59 0.13
N ALA A 47 -16.31 -19.50 -1.15
CA ALA A 47 -15.62 -18.33 -1.69
C ALA A 47 -16.42 -17.02 -1.54
N ALA A 48 -17.75 -17.08 -1.66
CA ALA A 48 -18.60 -15.90 -1.52
C ALA A 48 -18.62 -15.37 -0.08
N GLN A 49 -18.61 -16.24 0.93
CA GLN A 49 -18.50 -15.85 2.33
C GLN A 49 -17.15 -15.20 2.63
N LEU A 50 -16.04 -15.79 2.16
CA LEU A 50 -14.71 -15.20 2.32
C LEU A 50 -14.61 -13.81 1.68
N TRP A 51 -15.08 -13.71 0.44
CA TRP A 51 -15.12 -12.46 -0.29
C TRP A 51 -15.97 -11.41 0.44
N HIS A 52 -17.12 -11.79 0.98
CA HIS A 52 -17.99 -10.89 1.74
C HIS A 52 -17.33 -10.37 3.03
N ASN A 53 -16.65 -11.23 3.79
CA ASN A 53 -15.90 -10.83 4.97
C ASN A 53 -14.76 -9.87 4.62
N PHE A 54 -14.02 -10.16 3.56
CA PHE A 54 -12.95 -9.29 3.10
C PHE A 54 -13.49 -7.93 2.61
N LEU A 55 -14.62 -7.90 1.92
CA LEU A 55 -15.28 -6.65 1.55
C LEU A 55 -15.80 -5.87 2.77
N ALA A 56 -16.27 -6.54 3.82
CA ALA A 56 -16.65 -5.88 5.08
C ALA A 56 -15.43 -5.22 5.74
N LEU A 57 -14.29 -5.91 5.79
CA LEU A 57 -13.02 -5.36 6.24
C LEU A 57 -12.58 -4.17 5.38
N MET A 58 -12.56 -4.32 4.06
CA MET A 58 -12.14 -3.25 3.14
C MET A 58 -13.07 -2.04 3.22
N ASN A 59 -14.39 -2.23 3.31
CA ASN A 59 -15.33 -1.13 3.53
C ASN A 59 -15.01 -0.37 4.81
N TYR A 60 -14.70 -1.05 5.91
CA TYR A 60 -14.24 -0.37 7.13
C TYR A 60 -12.94 0.42 6.90
N LEU A 61 -11.94 -0.19 6.25
CA LEU A 61 -10.62 0.42 6.06
C LEU A 61 -10.63 1.62 5.11
N VAL A 62 -11.43 1.59 4.04
CA VAL A 62 -11.43 2.65 3.01
C VAL A 62 -12.51 3.71 3.18
N ASN A 63 -13.57 3.43 3.95
CA ASN A 63 -14.69 4.36 4.13
C ASN A 63 -14.51 5.19 5.42
N PRO A 64 -14.31 6.51 5.34
CA PRO A 64 -14.13 7.36 6.52
C PRO A 64 -15.38 7.39 7.43
N PHE A 65 -16.56 7.05 6.92
CA PHE A 65 -17.82 7.12 7.68
C PHE A 65 -18.15 5.84 8.47
N VAL A 66 -17.40 4.76 8.28
CA VAL A 66 -17.64 3.47 8.96
C VAL A 66 -16.73 3.37 10.19
N ASN A 67 -17.25 3.65 11.38
CA ASN A 67 -16.43 3.75 12.59
C ASN A 67 -16.18 2.41 13.32
N GLN A 68 -16.91 1.35 12.98
CA GLN A 68 -16.80 0.05 13.63
C GLN A 68 -16.59 -1.04 12.58
N LEU A 69 -15.56 -1.86 12.77
CA LEU A 69 -15.36 -3.08 12.00
C LEU A 69 -16.27 -4.17 12.58
N LYS A 70 -17.07 -4.78 11.71
CA LYS A 70 -17.90 -5.95 12.03
C LYS A 70 -17.83 -6.92 10.86
N MET A 71 -16.96 -7.92 10.97
CA MET A 71 -16.90 -9.01 10.01
C MET A 71 -18.02 -10.01 10.33
N PRO A 72 -18.81 -10.48 9.35
CA PRO A 72 -19.92 -11.40 9.58
C PRO A 72 -19.52 -12.75 10.18
N ASP A 73 -18.43 -13.34 9.70
CA ASP A 73 -18.04 -14.72 10.01
C ASP A 73 -16.69 -14.82 10.76
N PHE A 74 -15.91 -13.73 10.81
CA PHE A 74 -14.65 -13.69 11.57
C PHE A 74 -14.79 -12.88 12.86
N PRO A 75 -14.68 -13.50 14.05
CA PRO A 75 -14.52 -12.75 15.29
C PRO A 75 -13.23 -11.92 15.27
N SER A 76 -13.18 -10.89 16.11
CA SER A 76 -11.99 -10.05 16.26
C SER A 76 -11.81 -9.69 17.72
N SER A 77 -10.60 -9.87 18.23
CA SER A 77 -10.22 -9.45 19.56
C SER A 77 -10.16 -7.92 19.64
N ALA A 78 -10.16 -7.38 20.87
CA ALA A 78 -9.94 -5.95 21.07
C ALA A 78 -8.57 -5.49 20.52
N SER A 79 -7.57 -6.37 20.54
CA SER A 79 -6.24 -6.14 19.98
C SER A 79 -6.29 -6.05 18.45
N GLY A 80 -6.91 -7.03 17.79
CA GLY A 80 -7.05 -7.03 16.33
C GLY A 80 -7.86 -5.84 15.82
N LEU A 81 -8.96 -5.49 16.51
CA LEU A 81 -9.76 -4.30 16.19
C LEU A 81 -8.95 -3.00 16.34
N LYS A 82 -8.09 -2.91 17.35
CA LYS A 82 -7.18 -1.77 17.53
C LYS A 82 -6.23 -1.65 16.34
N HIS A 83 -5.58 -2.75 15.96
CA HIS A 83 -4.67 -2.75 14.82
C HIS A 83 -5.36 -2.30 13.51
N PHE A 84 -6.54 -2.85 13.21
CA PHE A 84 -7.29 -2.42 12.02
C PHE A 84 -7.68 -0.94 12.06
N ALA A 85 -7.93 -0.37 13.24
CA ALA A 85 -8.18 1.06 13.38
C ALA A 85 -6.94 1.91 13.06
N GLU A 86 -5.74 1.45 13.45
CA GLU A 86 -4.47 2.12 13.10
C GLU A 86 -4.19 2.01 11.59
N VAL A 87 -4.41 0.84 10.99
CA VAL A 87 -4.31 0.64 9.54
C VAL A 87 -5.28 1.56 8.79
N LYS A 88 -6.51 1.69 9.27
CA LYS A 88 -7.49 2.64 8.70
C LYS A 88 -6.97 4.08 8.73
N GLN A 89 -6.36 4.52 9.83
CA GLN A 89 -5.80 5.87 9.92
C GLN A 89 -4.69 6.10 8.88
N LEU A 90 -3.83 5.10 8.66
CA LEU A 90 -2.80 5.15 7.61
C LEU A 90 -3.42 5.23 6.21
N PHE A 91 -4.50 4.50 5.95
CA PHE A 91 -5.23 4.58 4.67
C PHE A 91 -5.83 5.98 4.46
N MET A 92 -6.48 6.53 5.50
CA MET A 92 -7.03 7.89 5.44
C MET A 92 -5.93 8.94 5.21
N LEU A 93 -4.76 8.78 5.85
CA LEU A 93 -3.61 9.64 5.63
C LEU A 93 -3.13 9.56 4.18
N ALA A 94 -2.97 8.36 3.61
CA ALA A 94 -2.57 8.19 2.23
C ALA A 94 -3.55 8.89 1.26
N PHE A 95 -4.86 8.69 1.45
CA PHE A 95 -5.88 9.34 0.62
C PHE A 95 -5.85 10.87 0.76
N ALA A 96 -5.71 11.39 1.99
CA ALA A 96 -5.60 12.82 2.24
C ALA A 96 -4.36 13.42 1.56
N LEU A 97 -3.22 12.73 1.61
CA LEU A 97 -1.97 13.18 0.97
C LEU A 97 -2.08 13.20 -0.56
N VAL A 98 -2.78 12.26 -1.18
CA VAL A 98 -3.07 12.30 -2.64
C VAL A 98 -3.80 13.59 -3.01
N LEU A 99 -4.82 13.99 -2.24
CA LEU A 99 -5.57 15.21 -2.52
C LEU A 99 -4.75 16.46 -2.20
N ALA A 100 -4.13 16.50 -1.02
CA ALA A 100 -3.44 17.69 -0.50
C ALA A 100 -2.16 18.02 -1.28
N LEU A 101 -1.42 17.01 -1.77
CA LEU A 101 -0.13 17.21 -2.42
C LEU A 101 -0.22 17.27 -3.96
N LEU A 102 -1.39 17.08 -4.55
CA LEU A 102 -1.60 17.17 -6.00
C LEU A 102 -1.09 18.50 -6.62
N PRO A 103 -1.30 19.68 -5.99
CA PRO A 103 -0.76 20.93 -6.51
C PRO A 103 0.76 20.92 -6.65
N ALA A 104 1.49 20.25 -5.74
CA ALA A 104 2.95 20.15 -5.82
C ALA A 104 3.37 19.37 -7.08
N LEU A 105 2.72 18.25 -7.37
CA LEU A 105 2.98 17.49 -8.60
C LEU A 105 2.65 18.32 -9.86
N ILE A 106 1.54 19.04 -9.86
CA ILE A 106 1.16 19.91 -10.99
C ILE A 106 2.23 20.97 -11.23
N LEU A 107 2.72 21.64 -10.17
CA LEU A 107 3.80 22.63 -10.28
C LEU A 107 5.11 21.98 -10.75
N PHE A 108 5.45 20.81 -10.21
CA PHE A 108 6.65 20.06 -10.59
C PHE A 108 6.72 19.78 -12.10
N VAL A 109 5.58 19.40 -12.68
CA VAL A 109 5.43 19.15 -14.12
C VAL A 109 5.37 20.45 -14.91
N LYS A 110 4.53 21.42 -14.49
CA LYS A 110 4.26 22.66 -15.22
C LYS A 110 5.49 23.56 -15.31
N GLU A 111 6.28 23.64 -14.25
CA GLU A 111 7.53 24.41 -14.21
C GLU A 111 8.72 23.65 -14.82
N ASN A 112 8.48 22.47 -15.41
CA ASN A 112 9.49 21.60 -16.02
C ASN A 112 10.65 21.22 -15.07
N LEU A 113 10.37 21.15 -13.76
CA LEU A 113 11.35 20.76 -12.75
C LEU A 113 11.82 19.30 -12.94
N LEU A 114 11.09 18.50 -13.70
CA LEU A 114 11.50 17.17 -14.18
C LEU A 114 12.89 17.17 -14.83
N MET A 115 13.22 18.21 -15.60
CA MET A 115 14.55 18.35 -16.21
C MET A 115 15.64 18.62 -15.17
N ILE A 116 15.35 19.50 -14.21
CA ILE A 116 16.29 19.93 -13.18
C ILE A 116 16.60 18.76 -12.23
N PHE A 117 15.59 17.99 -11.86
CA PHE A 117 15.69 16.87 -10.93
C PHE A 117 15.82 15.51 -11.65
N HIS A 118 16.18 15.49 -12.93
CA HIS A 118 16.23 14.25 -13.74
C HIS A 118 17.12 13.16 -13.15
N ASN A 119 18.28 13.52 -12.60
CA ASN A 119 19.17 12.57 -11.94
C ASN A 119 18.63 12.13 -10.57
N ALA A 120 17.97 13.04 -9.84
CA ALA A 120 17.34 12.70 -8.57
C ALA A 120 16.17 11.72 -8.76
N LEU A 121 15.39 11.86 -9.83
CA LEU A 121 14.34 10.91 -10.20
C LEU A 121 14.88 9.48 -10.39
N ARG A 122 16.08 9.32 -10.99
CA ARG A 122 16.71 7.99 -11.13
C ARG A 122 17.04 7.38 -9.76
N VAL A 123 17.53 8.18 -8.82
CA VAL A 123 17.86 7.71 -7.47
C VAL A 123 16.59 7.27 -6.74
N VAL A 124 15.52 8.05 -6.87
CA VAL A 124 14.22 7.77 -6.24
C VAL A 124 13.61 6.47 -6.76
N MET A 125 13.72 6.18 -8.06
CA MET A 125 13.32 4.89 -8.67
C MET A 125 14.10 3.68 -8.14
N ILE A 126 15.34 3.85 -7.68
CA ILE A 126 16.12 2.72 -7.16
C ILE A 126 15.60 2.28 -5.77
N PHE A 127 14.95 3.17 -5.04
CA PHE A 127 14.63 2.94 -3.63
C PHE A 127 13.65 1.77 -3.38
N PRO A 128 12.46 1.68 -4.01
CA PRO A 128 11.58 0.53 -3.80
C PRO A 128 12.16 -0.77 -4.36
N LEU A 129 12.95 -0.70 -5.43
CA LEU A 129 13.66 -1.87 -5.98
C LEU A 129 14.68 -2.41 -4.96
N ALA A 130 15.41 -1.51 -4.29
CA ALA A 130 16.31 -1.89 -3.20
C ALA A 130 15.55 -2.49 -2.02
N MET A 131 14.39 -1.94 -1.64
CA MET A 131 13.54 -2.54 -0.61
C MET A 131 13.05 -3.93 -1.01
N GLY A 132 12.64 -4.13 -2.26
CA GLY A 132 12.24 -5.44 -2.77
C GLY A 132 13.39 -6.45 -2.78
N LEU A 133 14.60 -6.01 -3.13
CA LEU A 133 15.80 -6.86 -3.02
C LEU A 133 16.07 -7.25 -1.56
N VAL A 134 15.97 -6.31 -0.62
CA VAL A 134 16.13 -6.57 0.81
C VAL A 134 15.09 -7.59 1.29
N ALA A 135 13.82 -7.39 0.95
CA ALA A 135 12.73 -8.30 1.30
C ALA A 135 12.98 -9.72 0.76
N TRP A 136 13.49 -9.84 -0.46
CA TRP A 136 13.87 -11.13 -1.05
C TRP A 136 15.06 -11.78 -0.33
N LEU A 137 16.09 -11.01 0.02
CA LEU A 137 17.30 -11.53 0.68
C LEU A 137 17.05 -12.01 2.12
N ILE A 138 16.20 -11.31 2.87
CA ILE A 138 15.93 -11.65 4.28
C ILE A 138 14.70 -12.54 4.48
N GLY A 139 13.91 -12.77 3.43
CA GLY A 139 12.60 -13.41 3.50
C GLY A 139 11.49 -12.40 3.78
N PHE A 140 10.36 -12.54 3.09
CA PHE A 140 9.27 -11.57 3.18
C PHE A 140 8.64 -11.52 4.58
N ASP A 141 8.56 -12.65 5.30
CA ASP A 141 8.09 -12.69 6.69
C ASP A 141 8.87 -11.75 7.62
N ARG A 142 10.22 -11.82 7.58
CA ARG A 142 11.07 -10.93 8.38
C ARG A 142 10.94 -9.48 7.96
N PHE A 143 10.79 -9.24 6.65
CA PHE A 143 10.54 -7.90 6.13
C PHE A 143 9.18 -7.37 6.60
N PHE A 144 8.14 -8.20 6.61
CA PHE A 144 6.80 -7.88 7.07
C PHE A 144 6.81 -7.54 8.56
N VAL A 145 7.48 -8.33 9.40
CA VAL A 145 7.68 -8.03 10.82
C VAL A 145 8.40 -6.70 11.01
N ALA A 146 9.53 -6.48 10.35
CA ALA A 146 10.29 -5.23 10.46
C ALA A 146 9.47 -4.01 10.00
N PHE A 147 8.64 -4.16 8.97
CA PHE A 147 7.71 -3.13 8.51
C PHE A 147 6.67 -2.79 9.59
N HIS A 148 6.12 -3.81 10.27
CA HIS A 148 5.16 -3.59 11.35
C HIS A 148 5.80 -2.91 12.56
N GLU A 149 7.00 -3.31 12.96
CA GLU A 149 7.73 -2.67 14.08
C GLU A 149 8.06 -1.19 13.81
N VAL A 150 8.25 -0.80 12.54
CA VAL A 150 8.48 0.60 12.17
C VAL A 150 7.18 1.43 12.24
N LEU A 151 6.03 0.85 11.90
CA LEU A 151 4.76 1.57 11.81
C LEU A 151 3.92 1.53 13.09
N PHE A 152 3.97 0.42 13.82
CA PHE A 152 3.13 0.17 14.99
C PHE A 152 4.00 0.08 16.24
N ARG A 153 3.61 0.84 17.27
CA ARG A 153 4.40 0.98 18.50
C ARG A 153 4.11 -0.10 19.55
N ASP A 154 3.09 -0.90 19.33
CA ASP A 154 2.69 -1.98 20.21
C ASP A 154 2.57 -3.30 19.45
N ASN A 155 2.12 -4.34 20.15
CA ASN A 155 2.00 -5.68 19.62
C ASN A 155 0.58 -5.99 19.11
N SER A 156 -0.26 -4.99 18.86
CA SER A 156 -1.65 -5.23 18.49
C SER A 156 -1.81 -5.92 17.13
N TRP A 157 -0.79 -5.82 16.28
CA TRP A 157 -0.67 -6.49 14.98
C TRP A 157 -0.32 -7.98 15.06
N LEU A 158 0.07 -8.50 16.25
CA LEU A 158 0.28 -9.93 16.46
C LEU A 158 -1.06 -10.62 16.71
N PHE A 159 -1.66 -11.14 15.64
CA PHE A 159 -2.96 -11.81 15.70
C PHE A 159 -2.83 -13.23 16.24
N ASP A 160 -3.74 -13.62 17.14
CA ASP A 160 -3.92 -15.01 17.56
C ASP A 160 -4.98 -15.65 16.65
N PRO A 161 -4.66 -16.72 15.90
CA PRO A 161 -5.63 -17.41 15.04
C PRO A 161 -6.91 -17.88 15.76
N ALA A 162 -6.88 -18.07 17.08
CA ALA A 162 -8.05 -18.46 17.87
C ALA A 162 -9.01 -17.29 18.13
N THR A 163 -8.52 -16.06 18.24
CA THR A 163 -9.35 -14.86 18.51
C THR A 163 -9.51 -13.94 17.30
N ASP A 164 -8.60 -14.02 16.34
CA ASP A 164 -8.50 -13.21 15.14
C ASP A 164 -8.27 -14.10 13.89
N PRO A 165 -9.18 -15.06 13.60
CA PRO A 165 -9.02 -16.06 12.54
C PRO A 165 -8.90 -15.48 11.12
N ILE A 166 -9.19 -14.19 10.92
CA ILE A 166 -8.96 -13.48 9.65
C ILE A 166 -7.51 -13.61 9.17
N ILE A 167 -6.53 -13.74 10.09
CA ILE A 167 -5.11 -13.91 9.72
C ILE A 167 -4.87 -15.19 8.89
N ASN A 168 -5.68 -16.23 9.10
CA ASN A 168 -5.53 -17.49 8.38
C ASN A 168 -5.90 -17.37 6.89
N VAL A 169 -6.71 -16.37 6.55
CA VAL A 169 -7.12 -16.11 5.16
C VAL A 169 -6.44 -14.87 4.57
N LEU A 170 -5.63 -14.15 5.33
CA LEU A 170 -4.74 -13.10 4.83
C LEU A 170 -3.29 -13.58 4.97
N PRO A 171 -2.89 -14.58 4.17
CA PRO A 171 -1.57 -15.16 4.31
C PRO A 171 -0.49 -14.15 3.91
N GLU A 172 0.74 -14.37 4.37
CA GLU A 172 1.90 -13.54 4.04
C GLU A 172 2.02 -13.25 2.53
N GLN A 173 1.72 -14.24 1.69
CA GLN A 173 1.81 -14.12 0.23
C GLN A 173 0.88 -13.03 -0.33
N PHE A 174 -0.31 -12.84 0.26
CA PHE A 174 -1.20 -11.75 -0.11
C PHE A 174 -0.50 -10.40 0.07
N PHE A 175 0.15 -10.20 1.22
CA PHE A 175 0.88 -8.97 1.50
C PHE A 175 2.11 -8.82 0.60
N MET A 176 2.80 -9.92 0.26
CA MET A 176 3.88 -9.90 -0.72
C MET A 176 3.41 -9.42 -2.09
N HIS A 177 2.28 -9.93 -2.58
CA HIS A 177 1.73 -9.49 -3.86
C HIS A 177 1.27 -8.03 -3.82
N THR A 178 0.64 -7.57 -2.73
CA THR A 178 0.31 -6.14 -2.59
C THR A 178 1.56 -5.26 -2.58
N PHE A 179 2.64 -5.70 -1.92
CA PHE A 179 3.92 -4.99 -1.95
C PHE A 179 4.52 -4.93 -3.36
N LEU A 180 4.45 -6.01 -4.13
CA LEU A 180 4.89 -6.03 -5.53
C LEU A 180 4.05 -5.09 -6.40
N ILE A 181 2.72 -5.07 -6.23
CA ILE A 181 1.83 -4.13 -6.91
C ILE A 181 2.21 -2.68 -6.60
N PHE A 182 2.49 -2.37 -5.32
CA PHE A 182 2.97 -1.05 -4.92
C PHE A 182 4.26 -0.67 -5.66
N VAL A 183 5.26 -1.55 -5.71
CA VAL A 183 6.51 -1.33 -6.44
C VAL A 183 6.25 -1.07 -7.91
N VAL A 184 5.41 -1.88 -8.56
CA VAL A 184 5.08 -1.72 -9.99
C VAL A 184 4.41 -0.37 -10.26
N ILE A 185 3.41 0.03 -9.46
CA ILE A 185 2.72 1.31 -9.66
C ILE A 185 3.68 2.48 -9.46
N TYR A 186 4.48 2.42 -8.38
CA TYR A 186 5.48 3.44 -8.08
C TYR A 186 6.45 3.61 -9.25
N GLU A 187 7.02 2.50 -9.74
CA GLU A 187 7.98 2.51 -10.84
C GLU A 187 7.36 3.03 -12.14
N LEU A 188 6.12 2.64 -12.45
CA LEU A 188 5.42 3.15 -13.63
C LEU A 188 5.22 4.66 -13.60
N VAL A 189 4.81 5.21 -12.44
CA VAL A 189 4.60 6.66 -12.28
C VAL A 189 5.92 7.41 -12.38
N PHE A 190 6.96 6.98 -11.66
CA PHE A 190 8.27 7.63 -11.72
C PHE A 190 8.95 7.48 -13.08
N PHE A 191 8.84 6.32 -13.72
CA PHE A 191 9.34 6.11 -15.08
C PHE A 191 8.67 7.06 -16.07
N TRP A 192 7.35 7.25 -15.97
CA TRP A 192 6.63 8.23 -16.79
C TRP A 192 7.14 9.66 -16.56
N LEU A 193 7.30 10.08 -15.29
CA LEU A 193 7.87 11.40 -14.94
C LEU A 193 9.28 11.57 -15.51
N TYR A 194 10.14 10.56 -15.35
CA TYR A 194 11.51 10.53 -15.86
C TYR A 194 11.57 10.63 -17.40
N ARG A 195 10.74 9.84 -18.11
CA ARG A 195 10.65 9.87 -19.57
C ARG A 195 10.18 11.24 -20.08
N ARG A 196 9.21 11.85 -19.40
CA ARG A 196 8.72 13.19 -19.72
C ARG A 196 9.83 14.24 -19.56
N GLY A 197 10.64 14.16 -18.50
CA GLY A 197 11.84 14.99 -18.32
C GLY A 197 12.86 14.83 -19.46
N SER A 198 13.12 13.59 -19.89
CA SER A 198 14.09 13.30 -20.96
C SER A 198 13.68 13.86 -22.33
N LEU A 199 12.39 13.89 -22.65
CA LEU A 199 11.91 14.46 -23.92
C LEU A 199 12.20 15.97 -24.02
N PHE A 200 12.09 16.71 -22.90
CA PHE A 200 12.42 18.13 -22.89
C PHE A 200 13.92 18.41 -23.06
N THR A 201 14.79 17.53 -22.57
CA THR A 201 16.24 17.66 -22.77
C THR A 201 16.69 17.40 -24.21
N LYS A 202 15.92 16.64 -25.00
CA LYS A 202 16.25 16.32 -26.39
C LYS A 202 15.77 17.35 -27.42
N ASN A 203 14.80 18.19 -27.05
CA ASN A 203 14.21 19.21 -27.94
C ASN A 203 14.85 20.61 -27.76
N LYS A 204 16.02 20.67 -27.11
CA LYS A 204 16.89 21.85 -27.03
C LYS A 204 18.25 21.48 -27.61
#